data_AF-A0A9E5YA51-F1
#
_entry.id   AF-A0A9E5YA51-F1
#
_cell.length_a   1.000
_cell.length_b   1.000
_cell.length_c   1.000
_cell.angle_alpha   90.00
_cell.angle_beta   90.00
_cell.angle_gamma   90.00
#
_symmetry.space_group_name_H-M   'P 1'
#
loop_
_entity.id
_entity.type
_entity.pdbx_description
1 polymer ?
#
loop_
_entity_poly.entity_id
_entity_poly.type
_entity_poly.pdbx_seq_one_letter_code
_entity_poly.pdbx_strand_id
1 'polypeptide(L)'
;MHNDHKMHEEHTNMGHKMHNTHTGHEHKGHHNHHAHMVADFKKRFWVSLIVTIPILILSPMIQRLIGLSNFIRFSGDLYLLFALSSFVFFYGGYPFLKGLFDEVKLSKPGMMTLIATAITTAYLYSSAVVFGLGGKIFFWEIVTLIDIMLLGHWIEMKSVMGASKALEELAKLMPSNAHKLMENGSIKDVPIDDLMVGNRVVVKPGEKIPADGKVVEGETSVNESMLTGESRPIPKKIANKVVGGSINGEGSITVEVKKIGKDSFLSQVIELVREAKESKSKTQDLANRAALWLTVIALSVGGITFFIWLAIMSKGFAFSLERAVTVMVITCPHALGLAVPLVVAVSTAISAKNGLLIRNRVSFERARNIQAIIFDKTGTLT
;
A
#
# COMPACT_ATOMS: atom_id res chain seq x y z
N MET A 1 17.18 24.77 59.92
CA MET A 1 17.59 24.86 58.50
C MET A 1 18.89 24.09 58.34
N HIS A 2 18.99 23.30 57.28
CA HIS A 2 20.05 22.33 56.91
C HIS A 2 19.96 20.88 57.43
N ASN A 3 19.67 20.01 56.45
CA ASN A 3 20.26 18.70 56.12
C ASN A 3 20.88 17.84 57.22
N ASP A 4 20.43 16.58 57.31
CA ASP A 4 21.22 15.42 56.84
C ASP A 4 20.46 14.11 57.07
N HIS A 5 20.16 13.39 55.99
CA HIS A 5 19.64 12.01 56.04
C HIS A 5 20.64 11.03 55.41
N LYS A 6 21.33 10.34 56.31
CA LYS A 6 21.76 8.93 56.34
C LYS A 6 22.26 8.25 55.04
N MET A 7 23.52 7.82 55.16
CA MET A 7 24.23 6.77 54.40
C MET A 7 23.48 5.41 54.40
N HIS A 8 23.68 4.63 53.34
CA HIS A 8 24.16 3.23 53.41
C HIS A 8 24.71 2.76 52.04
N GLU A 9 26.01 2.44 52.02
CA GLU A 9 26.71 1.44 51.18
C GLU A 9 26.07 0.03 51.38
N GLU A 10 26.22 -1.03 50.59
CA GLU A 10 27.06 -1.44 49.45
C GLU A 10 26.47 -2.78 48.91
N HIS A 11 27.04 -3.29 47.81
CA HIS A 11 27.05 -4.69 47.33
C HIS A 11 26.00 -5.20 46.32
N THR A 12 26.46 -5.14 45.06
CA THR A 12 26.63 -6.25 44.11
C THR A 12 26.14 -7.65 44.53
N ASN A 13 25.30 -8.26 43.67
CA ASN A 13 25.54 -9.48 42.89
C ASN A 13 24.18 -10.14 42.57
N MET A 14 23.97 -10.61 41.33
CA MET A 14 23.18 -11.80 40.95
C MET A 14 22.71 -11.75 39.48
N GLY A 15 23.38 -12.52 38.64
CA GLY A 15 22.71 -13.57 37.85
C GLY A 15 21.91 -13.15 36.62
N HIS A 16 22.62 -12.86 35.53
CA HIS A 16 22.07 -13.00 34.18
C HIS A 16 21.71 -14.48 33.91
N LYS A 17 20.42 -14.81 33.92
CA LYS A 17 19.91 -16.03 33.29
C LYS A 17 19.40 -15.71 31.89
N MET A 18 20.12 -16.24 30.90
CA MET A 18 19.67 -16.43 29.53
C MET A 18 18.34 -17.19 29.50
N HIS A 19 17.40 -16.72 28.69
CA HIS A 19 16.45 -17.60 28.02
C HIS A 19 16.41 -17.26 26.54
N ASN A 20 16.99 -18.17 25.75
CA ASN A 20 16.74 -18.34 24.33
C ASN A 20 15.26 -18.68 24.12
N THR A 21 14.59 -17.90 23.29
CA THR A 21 13.47 -18.38 22.47
C THR A 21 13.59 -17.77 21.09
N HIS A 22 14.05 -18.60 20.16
CA HIS A 22 13.97 -18.38 18.72
C HIS A 22 12.52 -18.30 18.29
N THR A 23 12.13 -17.21 17.63
CA THR A 23 11.04 -17.20 16.66
C THR A 23 11.47 -16.33 15.48
N GLY A 24 11.93 -16.99 14.43
CA GLY A 24 12.11 -16.37 13.13
C GLY A 24 10.73 -15.98 12.58
N HIS A 25 10.53 -14.69 12.33
CA HIS A 25 9.36 -14.20 11.64
C HIS A 25 9.79 -13.40 10.40
N GLU A 26 9.71 -14.10 9.28
CA GLU A 26 9.17 -13.66 7.98
C GLU A 26 9.40 -12.20 7.55
N HIS A 27 10.47 -11.98 6.79
CA HIS A 27 10.55 -10.86 5.85
C HIS A 27 9.74 -11.16 4.56
N LYS A 28 8.41 -11.26 4.67
CA LYS A 28 7.47 -11.35 3.51
C LYS A 28 6.22 -10.46 3.66
N GLY A 29 6.31 -9.38 4.45
CA GLY A 29 5.12 -8.72 5.01
C GLY A 29 4.35 -7.69 4.17
N HIS A 30 4.96 -6.98 3.21
CA HIS A 30 4.29 -5.80 2.64
C HIS A 30 3.68 -5.98 1.23
N HIS A 31 4.16 -6.95 0.43
CA HIS A 31 3.70 -7.12 -0.95
C HIS A 31 2.54 -8.12 -1.10
N ASN A 32 2.50 -9.17 -0.28
CA ASN A 32 1.38 -10.09 -0.23
C ASN A 32 0.08 -9.38 0.20
N HIS A 33 0.18 -8.34 1.04
CA HIS A 33 -0.98 -7.64 1.55
C HIS A 33 -1.77 -6.93 0.43
N HIS A 34 -1.11 -6.21 -0.48
CA HIS A 34 -1.78 -5.49 -1.56
C HIS A 34 -2.34 -6.42 -2.65
N ALA A 35 -1.60 -7.45 -3.06
CA ALA A 35 -2.07 -8.43 -4.03
C ALA A 35 -3.28 -9.22 -3.49
N HIS A 36 -3.25 -9.56 -2.20
CA HIS A 36 -4.35 -10.23 -1.51
C HIS A 36 -5.58 -9.31 -1.40
N MET A 37 -5.41 -8.00 -1.18
CA MET A 37 -6.52 -7.04 -1.19
C MET A 37 -7.21 -6.94 -2.56
N VAL A 38 -6.45 -6.91 -3.66
CA VAL A 38 -7.05 -6.86 -5.01
C VAL A 38 -7.83 -8.13 -5.34
N ALA A 39 -7.29 -9.30 -4.95
CA ALA A 39 -7.98 -10.56 -5.10
C ALA A 39 -9.27 -10.61 -4.25
N ASP A 40 -9.25 -10.05 -3.04
CA ASP A 40 -10.41 -9.96 -2.15
C ASP A 40 -11.52 -9.10 -2.75
N PHE A 41 -11.24 -7.88 -3.20
CA PHE A 41 -12.24 -7.01 -3.84
C PHE A 41 -12.80 -7.61 -5.14
N LYS A 42 -11.95 -8.25 -5.95
CA LYS A 42 -12.40 -8.99 -7.14
C LYS A 42 -13.37 -10.12 -6.77
N LYS A 43 -13.02 -10.93 -5.77
CA LYS A 43 -13.87 -12.04 -5.31
C LYS A 43 -15.19 -11.52 -4.75
N ARG A 44 -15.15 -10.46 -3.93
CA ARG A 44 -16.34 -9.82 -3.37
C ARG A 44 -17.24 -9.25 -4.45
N PHE A 45 -16.69 -8.58 -5.46
CA PHE A 45 -17.44 -8.06 -6.59
C PHE A 45 -18.20 -9.18 -7.32
N TRP A 46 -17.52 -10.24 -7.75
CA TRP A 46 -18.18 -11.32 -8.50
C TRP A 46 -19.24 -12.06 -7.69
N VAL A 47 -18.96 -12.34 -6.42
CA VAL A 47 -19.93 -12.99 -5.54
C VAL A 47 -21.14 -12.08 -5.28
N SER A 48 -20.92 -10.79 -5.04
CA SER A 48 -22.01 -9.83 -4.80
C SER A 48 -22.85 -9.65 -6.07
N LEU A 49 -22.22 -9.49 -7.24
CA LEU A 49 -22.88 -9.37 -8.53
C LEU A 49 -23.81 -10.55 -8.85
N ILE A 50 -23.36 -11.78 -8.58
CA ILE A 50 -24.18 -12.99 -8.78
C ILE A 50 -25.44 -12.95 -7.92
N VAL A 51 -25.34 -12.46 -6.67
CA VAL A 51 -26.46 -12.35 -5.74
C VAL A 51 -27.35 -11.13 -6.06
N THR A 52 -26.78 -10.07 -6.62
CA THR A 52 -27.49 -8.87 -7.07
C THR A 52 -28.48 -9.17 -8.19
N ILE A 53 -28.16 -10.09 -9.10
CA ILE A 53 -29.03 -10.44 -10.23
C ILE A 53 -30.42 -10.91 -9.75
N PRO A 54 -30.55 -11.92 -8.86
CA PRO A 54 -31.83 -12.28 -8.25
C PRO A 54 -32.54 -11.11 -7.54
N ILE A 55 -31.81 -10.25 -6.84
CA ILE A 55 -32.37 -9.09 -6.11
C ILE A 55 -33.00 -8.09 -7.09
N LEU A 56 -32.35 -7.83 -8.22
CA LEU A 56 -32.87 -6.94 -9.27
C LEU A 56 -34.14 -7.51 -9.90
N ILE A 57 -34.18 -8.82 -10.16
CA ILE A 57 -35.35 -9.51 -10.71
C ILE A 57 -36.54 -9.45 -9.74
N LEU A 58 -36.28 -9.57 -8.43
CA LEU A 58 -37.29 -9.50 -7.38
C LEU A 58 -37.71 -8.07 -7.01
N SER A 59 -36.99 -7.04 -7.47
CA SER A 59 -37.25 -5.65 -7.08
C SER A 59 -38.57 -5.12 -7.69
N PRO A 60 -39.50 -4.57 -6.87
CA PRO A 60 -40.80 -4.09 -7.35
C PRO A 60 -40.75 -2.99 -8.42
N MET A 61 -39.71 -2.15 -8.38
CA MET A 61 -39.53 -1.06 -9.36
C MET A 61 -39.15 -1.61 -10.74
N ILE A 62 -38.25 -2.60 -10.78
CA ILE A 62 -37.78 -3.22 -12.02
C ILE A 62 -38.88 -4.11 -12.62
N GLN A 63 -39.60 -4.85 -11.79
CA GLN A 63 -40.77 -5.63 -12.23
C GLN A 63 -41.86 -4.74 -12.84
N ARG A 64 -42.07 -3.53 -12.28
CA ARG A 64 -43.01 -2.55 -12.85
C ARG A 64 -42.53 -1.98 -14.18
N LEU A 65 -41.22 -1.78 -14.34
CA LEU A 65 -40.63 -1.28 -15.60
C LEU A 65 -40.68 -2.33 -16.72
N ILE A 66 -40.45 -3.61 -16.41
CA ILE A 66 -40.42 -4.72 -17.38
C ILE A 66 -41.84 -5.29 -17.62
N GLY A 67 -42.84 -4.88 -16.84
CA GLY A 67 -44.24 -5.33 -17.00
C GLY A 67 -44.53 -6.72 -16.42
N LEU A 68 -43.64 -7.28 -15.58
CA LEU A 68 -43.78 -8.60 -14.94
C LEU A 68 -44.39 -8.54 -13.53
N SER A 69 -45.00 -7.41 -13.14
CA SER A 69 -45.44 -7.12 -11.77
C SER A 69 -46.38 -8.14 -11.12
N ASN A 70 -46.98 -9.04 -11.91
CA ASN A 70 -47.97 -10.04 -11.46
C ASN A 70 -47.47 -11.49 -11.48
N PHE A 71 -46.27 -11.79 -11.99
CA PHE A 71 -45.80 -13.18 -12.16
C PHE A 71 -44.89 -13.71 -11.04
N ILE A 72 -44.25 -12.83 -10.24
CA ILE A 72 -43.24 -13.22 -9.24
C ILE A 72 -43.54 -12.58 -7.87
N ARG A 73 -44.83 -12.43 -7.51
CA ARG A 73 -45.22 -12.04 -6.16
C ARG A 73 -45.71 -13.28 -5.42
N PHE A 74 -44.85 -13.82 -4.57
CA PHE A 74 -45.19 -14.91 -3.66
C PHE A 74 -45.17 -14.39 -2.21
N SER A 75 -45.99 -14.97 -1.33
CA SER A 75 -45.97 -14.65 0.09
C SER A 75 -44.60 -14.99 0.68
N GLY A 76 -43.74 -13.98 0.86
CA GLY A 76 -42.36 -14.16 1.34
C GLY A 76 -41.27 -13.51 0.48
N ASP A 77 -41.63 -12.93 -0.67
CA ASP A 77 -40.71 -12.22 -1.57
C ASP A 77 -39.89 -11.13 -0.86
N LEU A 78 -40.52 -10.34 0.02
CA LEU A 78 -39.86 -9.31 0.82
C LEU A 78 -38.83 -9.87 1.80
N TYR A 79 -39.11 -11.03 2.42
CA TYR A 79 -38.18 -11.68 3.35
C TYR A 79 -36.99 -12.32 2.61
N LEU A 80 -37.24 -12.90 1.43
CA LEU A 80 -36.17 -13.42 0.57
C LEU A 80 -35.27 -12.28 0.08
N LEU A 81 -35.86 -11.17 -0.35
CA LEU A 81 -35.15 -9.98 -0.80
C LEU A 81 -34.31 -9.39 0.35
N PHE A 82 -34.88 -9.29 1.56
CA PHE A 82 -34.12 -8.92 2.76
C PHE A 82 -32.94 -9.87 3.03
N ALA A 83 -33.12 -11.19 2.94
CA ALA A 83 -32.06 -12.16 3.19
C ALA A 83 -30.91 -12.04 2.17
N LEU A 84 -31.23 -11.96 0.88
CA LEU A 84 -30.24 -11.80 -0.20
C LEU A 84 -29.51 -10.46 -0.09
N SER A 85 -30.23 -9.37 0.17
CA SER A 85 -29.62 -8.05 0.34
C SER A 85 -28.79 -7.95 1.62
N SER A 86 -29.19 -8.64 2.70
CA SER A 86 -28.38 -8.74 3.92
C SER A 86 -27.06 -9.46 3.64
N PHE A 87 -27.08 -10.53 2.83
CA PHE A 87 -25.85 -11.20 2.41
C PHE A 87 -24.91 -10.25 1.67
N VAL A 88 -25.41 -9.47 0.69
CA VAL A 88 -24.56 -8.50 -0.03
C VAL A 88 -24.09 -7.37 0.89
N PHE A 89 -24.94 -6.88 1.79
CA PHE A 89 -24.58 -5.85 2.76
C PHE A 89 -23.44 -6.31 3.69
N PHE A 90 -23.54 -7.50 4.27
CA PHE A 90 -22.53 -8.01 5.20
C PHE A 90 -21.29 -8.55 4.50
N TYR A 91 -21.41 -9.18 3.33
CA TYR A 91 -20.25 -9.75 2.62
C TYR A 91 -19.59 -8.74 1.69
N GLY A 92 -20.37 -8.12 0.80
CA GLY A 92 -19.90 -7.10 -0.15
C GLY A 92 -19.62 -5.76 0.52
N GLY A 93 -20.46 -5.36 1.48
CA GLY A 93 -20.33 -4.08 2.19
C GLY A 93 -19.24 -4.04 3.27
N TYR A 94 -18.74 -5.20 3.72
CA TYR A 94 -17.77 -5.29 4.83
C TYR A 94 -16.53 -4.40 4.70
N PRO A 95 -15.85 -4.31 3.53
CA PRO A 95 -14.66 -3.46 3.40
C PRO A 95 -14.97 -1.98 3.67
N PHE A 96 -16.15 -1.50 3.25
CA PHE A 96 -16.58 -0.11 3.46
C PHE A 96 -16.93 0.14 4.93
N LEU A 97 -17.64 -0.79 5.56
CA LEU A 97 -17.97 -0.71 6.99
C LEU A 97 -16.72 -0.72 7.86
N LYS A 98 -15.77 -1.62 7.58
CA LYS A 98 -14.47 -1.63 8.24
C LYS A 98 -13.71 -0.32 8.01
N GLY A 99 -13.72 0.18 6.77
CA GLY A 99 -13.09 1.44 6.40
C GLY A 99 -13.65 2.65 7.15
N LEU A 100 -14.97 2.71 7.39
CA LEU A 100 -15.59 3.72 8.25
C LEU A 100 -15.00 3.71 9.66
N PHE A 101 -14.92 2.54 10.30
CA PHE A 101 -14.35 2.45 11.65
C PHE A 101 -12.89 2.91 11.69
N ASP A 102 -12.10 2.53 10.69
CA ASP A 102 -10.70 2.93 10.58
C ASP A 102 -10.55 4.45 10.34
N GLU A 103 -11.34 5.03 9.44
CA GLU A 103 -11.34 6.47 9.13
C GLU A 103 -11.79 7.33 10.32
N VAL A 104 -12.86 6.92 11.00
CA VAL A 104 -13.37 7.61 12.20
C VAL A 104 -12.36 7.52 13.34
N LYS A 105 -11.75 6.35 13.57
CA LYS A 105 -10.71 6.17 14.59
C LYS A 105 -9.49 7.05 14.33
N LEU A 106 -9.14 7.25 13.06
CA LEU A 106 -8.04 8.11 12.65
C LEU A 106 -8.42 9.59 12.51
N SER A 107 -9.68 9.96 12.84
CA SER A 107 -10.22 11.31 12.68
C SER A 107 -10.01 11.90 11.28
N LYS A 108 -10.07 11.05 10.26
CA LYS A 108 -9.90 11.40 8.85
C LYS A 108 -11.06 10.81 8.05
N PRO A 109 -12.27 11.38 8.19
CA PRO A 109 -13.41 10.91 7.42
C PRO A 109 -13.13 11.12 5.93
N GLY A 110 -13.40 10.09 5.16
CA GLY A 110 -13.15 10.06 3.74
C GLY A 110 -14.23 9.29 2.99
N MET A 111 -13.80 8.67 1.89
CA MET A 111 -14.68 7.98 0.97
C MET A 111 -15.39 6.78 1.62
N MET A 112 -14.69 6.02 2.48
CA MET A 112 -15.30 4.85 3.13
C MET A 112 -16.42 5.27 4.08
N THR A 113 -16.24 6.38 4.79
CA THR A 113 -17.25 6.95 5.70
C THR A 113 -18.55 7.30 4.98
N LEU A 114 -18.48 7.96 3.82
CA LEU A 114 -19.67 8.33 3.04
C LEU A 114 -20.45 7.10 2.59
N ILE A 115 -19.77 6.14 1.96
CA ILE A 115 -20.39 4.93 1.43
C ILE A 115 -21.01 4.14 2.57
N ALA A 116 -20.24 3.88 3.63
CA ALA A 116 -20.69 3.13 4.80
C ALA A 116 -21.92 3.77 5.45
N THR A 117 -21.94 5.10 5.57
CA THR A 117 -23.11 5.83 6.12
C THR A 117 -24.33 5.66 5.22
N ALA A 118 -24.17 5.83 3.90
CA ALA A 118 -25.25 5.67 2.93
C ALA A 118 -25.83 4.25 2.92
N ILE A 119 -24.99 3.22 2.79
CA ILE A 119 -25.43 1.82 2.75
C ILE A 119 -26.04 1.39 4.08
N THR A 120 -25.47 1.81 5.22
CA THR A 120 -25.97 1.44 6.55
C THR A 120 -27.33 2.07 6.82
N THR A 121 -27.46 3.36 6.52
CA THR A 121 -28.72 4.09 6.73
C THR A 121 -29.83 3.50 5.87
N ALA A 122 -29.56 3.24 4.59
CA ALA A 122 -30.54 2.65 3.68
C ALA A 122 -30.87 1.19 4.04
N TYR A 123 -29.89 0.40 4.52
CA TYR A 123 -30.11 -0.98 4.96
C TYR A 123 -30.99 -1.04 6.21
N LEU A 124 -30.66 -0.25 7.23
CA LEU A 124 -31.44 -0.18 8.47
C LEU A 124 -32.89 0.24 8.19
N TYR A 125 -33.09 1.27 7.35
CA TYR A 125 -34.43 1.70 6.98
C TYR A 125 -35.20 0.62 6.21
N SER A 126 -34.59 0.01 5.18
CA SER A 126 -35.24 -1.03 4.37
C SER A 126 -35.58 -2.27 5.20
N SER A 127 -34.72 -2.63 6.15
CA SER A 127 -34.98 -3.70 7.11
C SER A 127 -36.19 -3.36 7.98
N ALA A 128 -36.24 -2.14 8.51
CA ALA A 128 -37.34 -1.69 9.34
C ALA A 128 -38.69 -1.68 8.60
N VAL A 129 -38.69 -1.36 7.29
CA VAL A 129 -39.89 -1.46 6.42
C VAL A 129 -40.37 -2.90 6.26
N VAL A 130 -39.46 -3.87 6.12
CA VAL A 130 -39.82 -5.30 6.02
C VAL A 130 -40.48 -5.82 7.30
N PHE A 131 -40.08 -5.30 8.47
CA PHE A 131 -40.60 -5.73 9.77
C PHE A 131 -41.80 -4.93 10.30
N GLY A 132 -42.39 -4.02 9.49
CA GLY A 132 -43.68 -3.40 9.82
C GLY A 132 -43.74 -1.88 9.73
N LEU A 133 -42.66 -1.18 9.34
CA LEU A 133 -42.76 0.24 9.00
C LEU A 133 -43.37 0.44 7.61
N GLY A 134 -44.39 1.30 7.52
CA GLY A 134 -44.92 1.74 6.23
C GLY A 134 -43.86 2.54 5.45
N GLY A 135 -43.51 2.10 4.25
CA GLY A 135 -42.45 2.74 3.48
C GLY A 135 -42.13 2.06 2.15
N LYS A 136 -41.11 2.57 1.46
CA LYS A 136 -40.53 1.94 0.27
C LYS A 136 -39.25 1.22 0.67
N ILE A 137 -38.96 0.09 0.01
CA ILE A 137 -37.72 -0.66 0.20
C ILE A 137 -36.63 -0.14 -0.75
N PHE A 138 -35.39 -0.04 -0.25
CA PHE A 138 -34.23 0.46 -1.02
C PHE A 138 -33.15 -0.60 -1.25
N PHE A 139 -33.52 -1.87 -1.22
CA PHE A 139 -32.57 -2.98 -1.27
C PHE A 139 -31.79 -3.04 -2.59
N TRP A 140 -32.42 -2.72 -3.72
CA TRP A 140 -31.73 -2.77 -5.01
C TRP A 140 -30.76 -1.60 -5.18
N GLU A 141 -31.09 -0.40 -4.68
CA GLU A 141 -30.21 0.77 -4.66
C GLU A 141 -28.94 0.49 -3.84
N ILE A 142 -29.08 -0.12 -2.66
CA ILE A 142 -27.94 -0.45 -1.79
C ILE A 142 -27.03 -1.48 -2.45
N VAL A 143 -27.62 -2.53 -2.99
CA VAL A 143 -26.88 -3.66 -3.58
C VAL A 143 -26.15 -3.23 -4.85
N THR A 144 -26.80 -2.47 -5.72
CA THR A 144 -26.16 -1.90 -6.91
C THR A 144 -25.09 -0.87 -6.56
N LEU A 145 -25.31 -0.05 -5.52
CA LEU A 145 -24.30 0.83 -4.99
C LEU A 145 -23.08 0.02 -4.55
N ILE A 146 -23.24 -0.99 -3.68
CA ILE A 146 -22.14 -1.86 -3.22
C ILE A 146 -21.37 -2.47 -4.40
N ASP A 147 -22.05 -3.00 -5.42
CA ASP A 147 -21.40 -3.60 -6.58
C ASP A 147 -20.55 -2.59 -7.38
N ILE A 148 -21.10 -1.41 -7.67
CA ILE A 148 -20.37 -0.37 -8.40
C ILE A 148 -19.17 0.11 -7.57
N MET A 149 -19.32 0.25 -6.25
CA MET A 149 -18.22 0.65 -5.37
C MET A 149 -17.12 -0.43 -5.34
N LEU A 150 -17.48 -1.71 -5.22
CA LEU A 150 -16.52 -2.82 -5.26
C LEU A 150 -15.79 -2.89 -6.61
N LEU A 151 -16.51 -2.70 -7.72
CA LEU A 151 -15.93 -2.65 -9.06
C LEU A 151 -14.94 -1.49 -9.18
N GLY A 152 -15.33 -0.30 -8.73
CA GLY A 152 -14.49 0.90 -8.74
C GLY A 152 -13.18 0.67 -8.01
N HIS A 153 -13.24 0.18 -6.77
CA HIS A 153 -12.06 -0.13 -5.95
C HIS A 153 -11.21 -1.26 -6.55
N TRP A 154 -11.82 -2.25 -7.17
CA TRP A 154 -11.07 -3.30 -7.85
C TRP A 154 -10.29 -2.75 -9.06
N ILE A 155 -10.93 -1.97 -9.93
CA ILE A 155 -10.30 -1.34 -11.11
C ILE A 155 -9.19 -0.40 -10.67
N GLU A 156 -9.47 0.43 -9.67
CA GLU A 156 -8.50 1.29 -8.99
C GLU A 156 -7.23 0.54 -8.62
N MET A 157 -7.35 -0.49 -7.79
CA MET A 157 -6.17 -1.14 -7.22
C MET A 157 -5.41 -1.94 -8.28
N LYS A 158 -6.13 -2.56 -9.23
CA LYS A 158 -5.52 -3.23 -10.39
C LYS A 158 -4.65 -2.26 -11.20
N SER A 159 -5.13 -1.02 -11.39
CA SER A 159 -4.42 0.00 -12.15
C SER A 159 -3.15 0.46 -11.45
N VAL A 160 -3.18 0.64 -10.12
CA VAL A 160 -2.02 1.01 -9.29
C VAL A 160 -0.96 -0.11 -9.26
N MET A 161 -1.39 -1.37 -9.11
CA MET A 161 -0.47 -2.51 -9.08
C MET A 161 0.27 -2.73 -10.39
N GLY A 162 -0.39 -2.56 -11.54
CA GLY A 162 0.22 -2.75 -12.86
C GLY A 162 1.46 -1.87 -13.09
N ALA A 163 1.49 -0.69 -12.48
CA ALA A 163 2.61 0.23 -12.59
C ALA A 163 3.78 -0.08 -11.64
N SER A 164 3.57 -0.83 -10.55
CA SER A 164 4.60 -1.09 -9.52
C SER A 164 5.60 -2.20 -9.88
N LYS A 165 5.34 -2.96 -10.94
CA LYS A 165 6.13 -4.13 -11.37
C LYS A 165 7.53 -3.78 -11.90
N ALA A 166 7.78 -2.52 -12.24
CA ALA A 166 9.05 -2.05 -12.81
C ALA A 166 10.22 -2.00 -11.81
N LEU A 167 9.93 -1.89 -10.50
CA LEU A 167 10.96 -1.85 -9.46
C LEU A 167 11.46 -3.25 -9.05
N GLU A 168 10.67 -4.30 -9.28
CA GLU A 168 11.03 -5.70 -8.96
C GLU A 168 12.14 -6.25 -9.86
N GLU A 169 12.17 -5.83 -11.12
CA GLU A 169 13.21 -6.26 -12.07
C GLU A 169 14.60 -5.73 -11.68
N LEU A 170 14.68 -4.64 -10.91
CA LEU A 170 15.94 -4.13 -10.37
C LEU A 170 16.44 -4.96 -9.17
N ALA A 171 15.54 -5.54 -8.37
CA ALA A 171 15.90 -6.37 -7.21
C ALA A 171 16.45 -7.75 -7.61
N LYS A 172 16.02 -8.28 -8.76
CA LYS A 172 16.53 -9.54 -9.35
C LYS A 172 17.99 -9.45 -9.84
N LEU A 173 18.58 -8.25 -9.85
CA LEU A 173 19.97 -8.04 -10.25
C LEU A 173 20.97 -8.16 -9.08
N MET A 174 20.52 -8.43 -7.85
CA MET A 174 21.38 -8.69 -6.70
C MET A 174 21.85 -10.16 -6.71
N PRO A 175 23.16 -10.46 -6.52
CA PRO A 175 23.62 -11.84 -6.43
C PRO A 175 22.95 -12.52 -5.24
N SER A 176 22.54 -13.77 -5.42
CA SER A 176 21.89 -14.54 -4.34
C SER A 176 22.88 -15.27 -3.44
N ASN A 177 24.08 -15.55 -3.95
CA ASN A 177 25.09 -16.39 -3.31
C ASN A 177 26.47 -15.72 -3.28
N ALA A 178 27.30 -16.12 -2.33
CA ALA A 178 28.70 -15.74 -2.19
C ALA A 178 29.60 -16.99 -2.08
N HIS A 179 30.81 -16.91 -2.62
CA HIS A 179 31.80 -17.98 -2.56
C HIS A 179 32.62 -17.88 -1.25
N LYS A 180 32.21 -18.57 -0.19
CA LYS A 180 32.91 -18.54 1.11
C LYS A 180 34.12 -19.47 1.09
N LEU A 181 35.27 -18.95 1.53
CA LEU A 181 36.48 -19.72 1.76
C LEU A 181 36.41 -20.37 3.15
N MET A 182 36.45 -21.70 3.17
CA MET A 182 36.43 -22.51 4.39
C MET A 182 37.84 -22.62 4.99
N GLU A 183 37.95 -22.95 6.27
CA GLU A 183 39.25 -23.08 6.97
C GLU A 183 40.16 -24.15 6.36
N ASN A 184 39.58 -25.15 5.70
CA ASN A 184 40.31 -26.20 4.98
C ASN A 184 40.79 -25.79 3.57
N GLY A 185 40.62 -24.52 3.18
CA GLY A 185 40.98 -23.99 1.87
C GLY A 185 39.98 -24.29 0.74
N SER A 186 38.90 -25.02 1.00
CA SER A 186 37.84 -25.26 0.00
C SER A 186 36.90 -24.06 -0.12
N ILE A 187 36.31 -23.87 -1.30
CA ILE A 187 35.33 -22.82 -1.58
C ILE A 187 33.93 -23.45 -1.53
N LYS A 188 33.02 -22.84 -0.77
CA LYS A 188 31.62 -23.26 -0.66
C LYS A 188 30.69 -22.09 -0.96
N ASP A 189 29.71 -22.34 -1.81
CA ASP A 189 28.66 -21.36 -2.12
C ASP A 189 27.67 -21.30 -0.96
N VAL A 190 27.48 -20.10 -0.41
CA VAL A 190 26.52 -19.83 0.66
C VAL A 190 25.62 -18.67 0.28
N PRO A 191 24.34 -18.67 0.71
CA PRO A 191 23.50 -17.49 0.61
C PRO A 191 24.17 -16.28 1.26
N ILE A 192 23.96 -15.08 0.71
CA ILE A 192 24.53 -13.84 1.30
C ILE A 192 24.05 -13.64 2.74
N ASP A 193 22.82 -14.08 3.05
CA ASP A 193 22.23 -13.99 4.38
C ASP A 193 22.96 -14.83 5.44
N ASP A 194 23.71 -15.87 5.02
CA ASP A 194 24.48 -16.75 5.91
C ASP A 194 25.92 -16.24 6.14
N LEU A 195 26.32 -15.12 5.51
CA LEU A 195 27.63 -14.51 5.72
C LEU A 195 27.70 -13.84 7.09
N MET A 196 28.79 -14.09 7.81
CA MET A 196 29.10 -13.43 9.07
C MET A 196 30.33 -12.52 8.93
N VAL A 197 30.43 -11.50 9.79
CA VAL A 197 31.63 -10.68 9.91
C VAL A 197 32.85 -11.57 10.20
N GLY A 198 33.97 -11.30 9.52
CA GLY A 198 35.20 -12.09 9.58
C GLY A 198 35.24 -13.28 8.60
N ASN A 199 34.14 -13.60 7.91
CA ASN A 199 34.19 -14.62 6.84
C ASN A 199 35.04 -14.12 5.67
N ARG A 200 35.78 -15.04 5.06
CA ARG A 200 36.54 -14.77 3.83
C ARG A 200 35.72 -15.23 2.65
N VAL A 201 35.53 -14.36 1.68
CA VAL A 201 34.80 -14.65 0.44
C VAL A 201 35.71 -14.41 -0.76
N VAL A 202 35.72 -15.36 -1.69
CA VAL A 202 36.43 -15.24 -2.97
C VAL A 202 35.50 -14.52 -3.93
N VAL A 203 36.00 -13.48 -4.60
CA VAL A 203 35.27 -12.76 -5.65
C VAL A 203 36.03 -12.96 -6.94
N LYS A 204 35.40 -13.62 -7.92
CA LYS A 204 36.03 -13.90 -9.21
C LYS A 204 35.94 -12.68 -10.14
N PRO A 205 36.73 -12.64 -11.22
CA PRO A 205 36.65 -11.56 -12.19
C PRO A 205 35.22 -11.36 -12.73
N GLY A 206 34.76 -10.12 -12.81
CA GLY A 206 33.41 -9.77 -13.28
C GLY A 206 32.26 -10.00 -12.27
N GLU A 207 32.51 -10.62 -11.12
CA GLU A 207 31.48 -10.84 -10.10
C GLU A 207 31.21 -9.58 -9.28
N LYS A 208 30.00 -9.49 -8.72
CA LYS A 208 29.68 -8.45 -7.74
C LYS A 208 30.23 -8.83 -6.38
N ILE A 209 30.79 -7.84 -5.69
CA ILE A 209 31.28 -8.00 -4.32
C ILE A 209 30.06 -8.19 -3.40
N PRO A 210 29.97 -9.30 -2.64
CA PRO A 210 28.74 -9.65 -1.91
C PRO A 210 28.51 -8.82 -0.64
N ALA A 211 29.56 -8.29 -0.02
CA ALA A 211 29.48 -7.53 1.22
C ALA A 211 30.63 -6.53 1.37
N ASP A 212 30.47 -5.54 2.24
CA ASP A 212 31.53 -4.57 2.56
C ASP A 212 32.65 -5.28 3.33
N GLY A 213 33.89 -5.03 2.91
CA GLY A 213 35.02 -5.76 3.46
C GLY A 213 36.39 -5.15 3.16
N LYS A 214 37.42 -5.93 3.46
CA LYS A 214 38.82 -5.59 3.21
C LYS A 214 39.46 -6.68 2.37
N VAL A 215 40.21 -6.31 1.34
CA VAL A 215 40.98 -7.28 0.55
C VAL A 215 42.09 -7.87 1.42
N VAL A 216 42.11 -9.20 1.54
CA VAL A 216 43.17 -9.93 2.26
C VAL A 216 44.13 -10.63 1.32
N GLU A 217 43.73 -10.88 0.08
CA GLU A 217 44.54 -11.55 -0.93
C GLU A 217 44.13 -11.11 -2.34
N GLY A 218 45.10 -11.06 -3.26
CA GLY A 218 44.92 -10.66 -4.66
C GLY A 218 45.04 -9.15 -4.91
N GLU A 219 45.05 -8.78 -6.18
CA GLU A 219 44.88 -7.40 -6.65
C GLU A 219 43.91 -7.36 -7.83
N THR A 220 43.14 -6.28 -7.93
CA THR A 220 42.16 -6.09 -9.02
C THR A 220 41.83 -4.60 -9.16
N SER A 221 41.06 -4.25 -10.17
CA SER A 221 40.35 -2.97 -10.25
C SER A 221 38.88 -3.20 -9.90
N VAL A 222 38.26 -2.27 -9.16
CA VAL A 222 36.85 -2.38 -8.78
C VAL A 222 36.08 -1.23 -9.41
N ASN A 223 35.01 -1.57 -10.12
CA ASN A 223 34.08 -0.61 -10.67
C ASN A 223 33.03 -0.25 -9.60
N GLU A 224 33.15 0.95 -9.05
CA GLU A 224 32.25 1.51 -8.04
C GLU A 224 31.25 2.51 -8.65
N SER A 225 31.14 2.60 -9.98
CA SER A 225 30.34 3.64 -10.68
C SER A 225 28.87 3.66 -10.26
N MET A 226 28.30 2.49 -9.96
CA MET A 226 26.91 2.36 -9.49
C MET A 226 26.68 2.98 -8.10
N LEU A 227 27.74 3.14 -7.31
CA LEU A 227 27.71 3.66 -5.94
C LEU A 227 28.23 5.10 -5.85
N THR A 228 29.34 5.41 -6.53
CA THR A 228 30.03 6.70 -6.45
C THR A 228 29.75 7.62 -7.64
N GLY A 229 29.29 7.08 -8.78
CA GLY A 229 29.13 7.81 -10.04
C GLY A 229 30.43 7.96 -10.85
N GLU A 230 31.57 7.55 -10.30
CA GLU A 230 32.87 7.64 -10.98
C GLU A 230 33.07 6.46 -11.93
N SER A 231 33.23 6.74 -13.23
CA SER A 231 33.36 5.72 -14.28
C SER A 231 34.70 4.99 -14.29
N ARG A 232 35.74 5.57 -13.69
CA ARG A 232 37.09 4.96 -13.67
C ARG A 232 37.17 3.88 -12.58
N PRO A 233 37.49 2.61 -12.93
CA PRO A 233 37.72 1.57 -11.95
C PRO A 233 38.86 1.94 -11.00
N ILE A 234 38.67 1.70 -9.70
CA ILE A 234 39.63 2.04 -8.66
C ILE A 234 40.51 0.81 -8.40
N PRO A 235 41.85 0.92 -8.48
CA PRO A 235 42.72 -0.20 -8.15
C PRO A 235 42.61 -0.55 -6.66
N LYS A 236 42.50 -1.84 -6.36
CA LYS A 236 42.41 -2.39 -5.01
C LYS A 236 43.50 -3.44 -4.83
N LYS A 237 44.29 -3.26 -3.77
CA LYS A 237 45.30 -4.19 -3.29
C LYS A 237 44.97 -4.67 -1.88
N ILE A 238 45.79 -5.59 -1.38
CA ILE A 238 45.74 -6.05 0.01
C ILE A 238 45.60 -4.85 0.95
N ALA A 239 44.74 -5.01 1.94
CA ALA A 239 44.34 -4.02 2.93
C ALA A 239 43.45 -2.86 2.43
N ASN A 240 43.10 -2.77 1.14
CA ASN A 240 42.12 -1.78 0.68
C ASN A 240 40.68 -2.20 1.02
N LYS A 241 39.81 -1.20 1.20
CA LYS A 241 38.38 -1.42 1.46
C LYS A 241 37.64 -1.62 0.14
N VAL A 242 36.66 -2.53 0.16
CA VAL A 242 35.73 -2.78 -0.92
C VAL A 242 34.30 -2.65 -0.43
N VAL A 243 33.42 -2.22 -1.31
CA VAL A 243 32.00 -1.96 -1.02
C VAL A 243 31.16 -3.04 -1.69
N GLY A 244 30.19 -3.57 -0.97
CA GLY A 244 29.23 -4.54 -1.48
C GLY A 244 28.38 -3.94 -2.60
N GLY A 245 28.15 -4.72 -3.65
CA GLY A 245 27.43 -4.32 -4.86
C GLY A 245 28.31 -3.76 -5.97
N SER A 246 29.57 -3.39 -5.70
CA SER A 246 30.55 -3.03 -6.73
C SER A 246 30.92 -4.23 -7.60
N ILE A 247 31.36 -3.98 -8.83
CA ILE A 247 31.75 -5.04 -9.77
C ILE A 247 33.26 -5.21 -9.72
N ASN A 248 33.70 -6.44 -9.48
CA ASN A 248 35.10 -6.81 -9.57
C ASN A 248 35.57 -6.80 -11.03
N GLY A 249 36.75 -6.23 -11.28
CA GLY A 249 37.39 -6.19 -12.58
C GLY A 249 38.01 -7.52 -12.96
N GLU A 250 39.26 -7.50 -13.39
CA GLU A 250 39.91 -8.64 -14.04
C GLU A 250 40.62 -9.60 -13.07
N GLY A 251 40.92 -9.17 -11.84
CA GLY A 251 41.64 -9.99 -10.86
C GLY A 251 40.71 -10.75 -9.90
N SER A 252 41.12 -11.93 -9.45
CA SER A 252 40.44 -12.64 -8.35
C SER A 252 40.96 -12.14 -7.01
N ILE A 253 40.05 -11.78 -6.10
CA ILE A 253 40.40 -11.29 -4.76
C ILE A 253 39.70 -12.09 -3.67
N THR A 254 40.37 -12.23 -2.53
CA THR A 254 39.75 -12.73 -1.30
C THR A 254 39.44 -11.52 -0.41
N VAL A 255 38.18 -11.39 -0.01
CA VAL A 255 37.67 -10.29 0.80
C VAL A 255 37.28 -10.82 2.17
N GLU A 256 37.80 -10.22 3.23
CA GLU A 256 37.30 -10.43 4.59
C GLU A 256 36.12 -9.50 4.85
N VAL A 257 34.96 -10.09 5.14
CA VAL A 257 33.70 -9.39 5.40
C VAL A 257 33.81 -8.57 6.68
N LYS A 258 33.55 -7.27 6.60
CA LYS A 258 33.56 -6.36 7.77
C LYS A 258 32.18 -5.87 8.17
N LYS A 259 31.27 -5.70 7.21
CA LYS A 259 29.87 -5.29 7.48
C LYS A 259 28.92 -6.08 6.60
N ILE A 260 27.79 -6.49 7.17
CA ILE A 260 26.74 -7.28 6.53
C ILE A 260 25.36 -6.71 6.86
N GLY A 261 24.35 -7.08 6.06
CA GLY A 261 22.96 -6.70 6.30
C GLY A 261 22.81 -5.20 6.54
N LYS A 262 22.12 -4.81 7.62
CA LYS A 262 21.78 -3.42 7.97
C LYS A 262 22.98 -2.48 8.10
N ASP A 263 24.15 -3.00 8.43
CA ASP A 263 25.37 -2.19 8.60
C ASP A 263 26.13 -1.96 7.28
N SER A 264 25.76 -2.66 6.21
CA SER A 264 26.38 -2.45 4.88
C SER A 264 26.02 -1.09 4.30
N PHE A 265 26.95 -0.50 3.55
CA PHE A 265 26.75 0.77 2.84
C PHE A 265 25.53 0.71 1.93
N LEU A 266 25.35 -0.39 1.20
CA LEU A 266 24.19 -0.58 0.34
C LEU A 266 22.88 -0.61 1.13
N SER A 267 22.84 -1.25 2.31
CA SER A 267 21.62 -1.26 3.14
C SER A 267 21.31 0.11 3.75
N GLN A 268 22.31 0.90 4.10
CA GLN A 268 22.12 2.29 4.54
C GLN A 268 21.57 3.16 3.40
N VAL A 269 22.09 2.98 2.17
CA VAL A 269 21.54 3.66 0.98
C VAL A 269 20.12 3.19 0.69
N ILE A 270 19.84 1.88 0.83
CA ILE A 270 18.47 1.35 0.68
C ILE A 270 17.55 1.93 1.75
N GLU A 271 17.97 2.07 3.00
CA GLU A 271 17.15 2.65 4.07
C GLU A 271 16.90 4.14 3.82
N LEU A 272 17.90 4.91 3.41
CA LEU A 272 17.72 6.31 2.99
C LEU A 272 16.76 6.42 1.80
N VAL A 273 16.83 5.48 0.85
CA VAL A 273 15.88 5.40 -0.28
C VAL A 273 14.49 4.97 0.18
N ARG A 274 14.39 4.11 1.19
CA ARG A 274 13.13 3.64 1.79
C ARG A 274 12.44 4.77 2.54
N GLU A 275 13.16 5.50 3.39
CA GLU A 275 12.70 6.72 4.06
C GLU A 275 12.26 7.77 3.04
N ALA A 276 13.02 7.95 1.95
CA ALA A 276 12.63 8.85 0.86
C ALA A 276 11.38 8.36 0.09
N LYS A 277 11.17 7.04 -0.05
CA LYS A 277 9.98 6.44 -0.69
C LYS A 277 8.73 6.54 0.18
N GLU A 278 8.87 6.51 1.50
CA GLU A 278 7.77 6.71 2.44
C GLU A 278 7.30 8.17 2.49
N SER A 279 8.07 9.10 1.90
CA SER A 279 7.65 10.50 1.76
C SER A 279 6.44 10.65 0.82
N LYS A 280 5.37 11.26 1.35
CA LYS A 280 4.14 11.57 0.59
C LYS A 280 4.35 12.81 -0.28
N SER A 281 3.78 12.79 -1.49
CA SER A 281 3.86 13.94 -2.39
C SER A 281 2.91 15.07 -1.95
N LYS A 282 3.22 16.31 -2.32
CA LYS A 282 2.37 17.47 -1.99
C LYS A 282 1.01 17.36 -2.68
N THR A 283 0.98 16.83 -3.89
CA THR A 283 -0.26 16.61 -4.66
C THR A 283 -1.15 15.56 -4.00
N GLN A 284 -0.55 14.50 -3.43
CA GLN A 284 -1.30 13.49 -2.67
C GLN A 284 -1.88 14.06 -1.37
N ASP A 285 -1.15 14.94 -0.68
CA ASP A 285 -1.69 15.65 0.50
C ASP A 285 -2.87 16.56 0.14
N LEU A 286 -2.76 17.30 -0.98
CA LEU A 286 -3.84 18.14 -1.49
C LEU A 286 -5.09 17.31 -1.81
N ALA A 287 -4.93 16.17 -2.50
CA ALA A 287 -6.04 15.27 -2.81
C ALA A 287 -6.71 14.72 -1.54
N ASN A 288 -5.93 14.33 -0.53
CA ASN A 288 -6.46 13.85 0.76
C ASN A 288 -7.24 14.95 1.50
N ARG A 289 -6.73 16.18 1.51
CA ARG A 289 -7.44 17.33 2.10
C ARG A 289 -8.74 17.63 1.37
N ALA A 290 -8.70 17.62 0.03
CA ALA A 290 -9.89 17.83 -0.79
C ALA A 290 -10.94 16.73 -0.55
N ALA A 291 -10.53 15.46 -0.45
CA ALA A 291 -11.42 14.34 -0.14
C ALA A 291 -12.09 14.50 1.24
N LEU A 292 -11.35 14.96 2.25
CA LEU A 292 -11.90 15.23 3.58
C LEU A 292 -12.93 16.37 3.54
N TRP A 293 -12.60 17.49 2.91
CA TRP A 293 -13.53 18.62 2.77
C TRP A 293 -14.80 18.24 2.01
N LEU A 294 -14.66 17.51 0.90
CA LEU A 294 -15.80 17.01 0.13
C LEU A 294 -16.67 16.05 0.95
N THR A 295 -16.06 15.21 1.79
CA THR A 295 -16.78 14.32 2.70
C THR A 295 -17.60 15.09 3.73
N VAL A 296 -17.01 16.12 4.34
CA VAL A 296 -17.72 16.98 5.29
C VAL A 296 -18.88 17.72 4.62
N ILE A 297 -18.65 18.25 3.40
CA ILE A 297 -19.69 18.93 2.62
C ILE A 297 -20.82 17.95 2.26
N ALA A 298 -20.49 16.75 1.78
CA ALA A 298 -21.46 15.72 1.40
C ALA A 298 -22.35 15.31 2.58
N LEU A 299 -21.77 15.06 3.76
CA LEU A 299 -22.53 14.72 4.97
C LEU A 299 -23.41 15.88 5.43
N SER A 300 -22.87 17.10 5.43
CA SER A 300 -23.59 18.29 5.87
C SER A 300 -24.77 18.60 4.94
N VAL A 301 -24.54 18.65 3.63
CA VAL A 301 -25.58 18.94 2.64
C VAL A 301 -26.59 17.80 2.56
N GLY A 302 -26.16 16.55 2.67
CA GLY A 302 -27.07 15.39 2.77
C GLY A 302 -27.97 15.46 4.00
N GLY A 303 -27.41 15.81 5.16
CA GLY A 303 -28.17 16.00 6.41
C GLY A 303 -29.14 17.20 6.33
N ILE A 304 -28.71 18.31 5.75
CA ILE A 304 -29.58 19.48 5.49
C ILE A 304 -30.72 19.09 4.55
N THR A 305 -30.43 18.35 3.48
CA THR A 305 -31.43 17.86 2.53
C THR A 305 -32.46 17.00 3.25
N PHE A 306 -32.01 16.04 4.08
CA PHE A 306 -32.90 15.23 4.89
C PHE A 306 -33.83 16.08 5.77
N PHE A 307 -33.26 17.07 6.47
CA PHE A 307 -34.00 17.92 7.39
C PHE A 307 -35.03 18.81 6.68
N ILE A 308 -34.66 19.46 5.57
CA ILE A 308 -35.56 20.32 4.80
C ILE A 308 -36.75 19.52 4.26
N TRP A 309 -36.49 18.35 3.66
CA TRP A 309 -37.55 17.54 3.08
C TRP A 309 -38.48 16.94 4.13
N LEU A 310 -37.94 16.57 5.29
CA LEU A 310 -38.72 16.00 6.39
C LEU A 310 -39.52 17.07 7.15
N ALA A 311 -38.86 18.12 7.63
CA ALA A 311 -39.45 19.07 8.57
C ALA A 311 -40.17 20.25 7.89
N ILE A 312 -39.61 20.78 6.79
CA ILE A 312 -40.17 21.98 6.12
C ILE A 312 -41.19 21.56 5.07
N MET A 313 -40.83 20.61 4.21
CA MET A 313 -41.68 20.17 3.09
C MET A 313 -42.70 19.10 3.50
N SER A 314 -42.65 18.63 4.75
CA SER A 314 -43.54 17.59 5.32
C SER A 314 -43.66 16.35 4.41
N LYS A 315 -42.58 15.96 3.72
CA LYS A 315 -42.55 14.73 2.93
C LYS A 315 -42.30 13.53 3.84
N GLY A 316 -42.81 12.37 3.43
CA GLY A 316 -42.62 11.12 4.16
C GLY A 316 -41.14 10.78 4.34
N PHE A 317 -40.81 10.18 5.48
CA PHE A 317 -39.42 9.83 5.87
C PHE A 317 -38.66 9.09 4.76
N ALA A 318 -39.32 8.15 4.08
CA ALA A 318 -38.76 7.39 2.95
C ALA A 318 -38.18 8.31 1.86
N PHE A 319 -38.96 9.32 1.47
CA PHE A 319 -38.59 10.24 0.39
C PHE A 319 -37.45 11.17 0.80
N SER A 320 -37.48 11.68 2.04
CA SER A 320 -36.42 12.53 2.57
C SER A 320 -35.10 11.78 2.69
N LEU A 321 -35.15 10.51 3.12
CA LEU A 321 -33.99 9.62 3.20
C LEU A 321 -33.41 9.33 1.81
N GLU A 322 -34.26 9.00 0.85
CA GLU A 322 -33.88 8.76 -0.55
C GLU A 322 -33.10 9.96 -1.12
N ARG A 323 -33.60 11.18 -0.90
CA ARG A 323 -32.93 12.41 -1.37
C ARG A 323 -31.61 12.68 -0.67
N ALA A 324 -31.53 12.46 0.64
CA ALA A 324 -30.30 12.63 1.41
C ALA A 324 -29.21 11.65 0.94
N VAL A 325 -29.56 10.36 0.80
CA VAL A 325 -28.65 9.33 0.29
C VAL A 325 -28.22 9.65 -1.15
N THR A 326 -29.15 10.07 -2.00
CA THR A 326 -28.84 10.47 -3.39
C THR A 326 -27.79 11.60 -3.43
N VAL A 327 -27.93 12.63 -2.60
CA VAL A 327 -26.97 13.73 -2.50
C VAL A 327 -25.60 13.22 -2.02
N MET A 328 -25.56 12.39 -0.98
CA MET A 328 -24.31 11.83 -0.45
C MET A 328 -23.59 10.94 -1.47
N VAL A 329 -24.32 10.14 -2.24
CA VAL A 329 -23.76 9.23 -3.26
C VAL A 329 -23.21 10.01 -4.45
N ILE A 330 -23.97 10.97 -4.99
CA ILE A 330 -23.55 11.78 -6.14
C ILE A 330 -22.31 12.63 -5.83
N THR A 331 -22.18 13.07 -4.57
CA THR A 331 -21.04 13.90 -4.13
C THR A 331 -19.80 13.09 -3.76
N CYS A 332 -19.87 11.75 -3.78
CA CYS A 332 -18.78 10.90 -3.32
C CYS A 332 -17.56 10.99 -4.26
N PRO A 333 -16.37 11.43 -3.78
CA PRO A 333 -15.23 11.77 -4.62
C PRO A 333 -14.37 10.55 -5.01
N HIS A 334 -14.98 9.49 -5.56
CA HIS A 334 -14.31 8.20 -5.84
C HIS A 334 -13.02 8.33 -6.65
N ALA A 335 -13.05 9.11 -7.73
CA ALA A 335 -11.89 9.25 -8.60
C ALA A 335 -10.75 10.11 -8.00
N LEU A 336 -11.05 10.96 -7.01
CA LEU A 336 -10.13 12.00 -6.55
C LEU A 336 -8.96 11.44 -5.75
N GLY A 337 -9.20 10.43 -4.90
CA GLY A 337 -8.16 9.83 -4.05
C GLY A 337 -7.06 9.09 -4.82
N LEU A 338 -7.31 8.80 -6.11
CA LEU A 338 -6.56 7.79 -6.85
C LEU A 338 -6.03 8.29 -8.18
N ALA A 339 -6.65 9.33 -8.73
CA ALA A 339 -6.11 10.01 -9.90
C ALA A 339 -4.62 10.36 -9.71
N VAL A 340 -4.26 10.89 -8.55
CA VAL A 340 -2.88 11.29 -8.26
C VAL A 340 -1.93 10.09 -8.14
N PRO A 341 -2.17 9.08 -7.26
CA PRO A 341 -1.35 7.86 -7.22
C PRO A 341 -1.22 7.15 -8.56
N LEU A 342 -2.31 7.07 -9.33
CA LEU A 342 -2.32 6.42 -10.64
C LEU A 342 -1.45 7.17 -11.64
N VAL A 343 -1.63 8.48 -11.77
CA VAL A 343 -0.79 9.32 -12.64
C VAL A 343 0.68 9.18 -12.25
N VAL A 344 1.00 9.24 -10.96
CA VAL A 344 2.38 9.08 -10.47
C VAL A 344 2.94 7.71 -10.85
N ALA A 345 2.16 6.64 -10.67
CA ALA A 345 2.61 5.29 -10.98
C ALA A 345 2.82 5.10 -12.49
N VAL A 346 1.90 5.58 -13.32
CA VAL A 346 2.00 5.55 -14.79
C VAL A 346 3.18 6.40 -15.28
N SER A 347 3.33 7.63 -14.80
CA SER A 347 4.47 8.50 -15.14
C SER A 347 5.79 7.84 -14.76
N THR A 348 5.87 7.18 -13.60
CA THR A 348 7.07 6.45 -13.18
C THR A 348 7.38 5.28 -14.12
N ALA A 349 6.37 4.52 -14.53
CA ALA A 349 6.54 3.42 -15.49
C ALA A 349 6.98 3.91 -16.88
N ILE A 350 6.41 5.02 -17.36
CA ILE A 350 6.80 5.65 -18.62
C ILE A 350 8.24 6.15 -18.54
N SER A 351 8.61 6.87 -17.47
CA SER A 351 9.97 7.36 -17.27
C SER A 351 10.98 6.20 -17.25
N ALA A 352 10.68 5.12 -16.52
CA ALA A 352 11.55 3.95 -16.46
C ALA A 352 11.77 3.30 -17.84
N LYS A 353 10.71 3.19 -18.68
CA LYS A 353 10.83 2.69 -20.05
C LYS A 353 11.73 3.55 -20.95
N ASN A 354 11.88 4.83 -20.62
CA ASN A 354 12.72 5.78 -21.34
C ASN A 354 14.09 5.98 -20.66
N GLY A 355 14.49 5.10 -19.74
CA GLY A 355 15.79 5.18 -19.06
C GLY A 355 15.86 6.24 -17.96
N LEU A 356 14.74 6.85 -17.57
CA LEU A 356 14.67 7.85 -16.49
C LEU A 356 14.22 7.18 -15.19
N LEU A 357 15.14 7.01 -14.24
CA LEU A 357 14.86 6.43 -12.93
C LEU A 357 14.46 7.51 -11.92
N ILE A 358 13.18 7.60 -11.58
CA ILE A 358 12.68 8.54 -10.57
C ILE A 358 12.91 7.99 -9.17
N ARG A 359 13.88 8.55 -8.44
CA ARG A 359 14.16 8.19 -7.03
C ARG A 359 13.27 8.90 -6.02
N ASN A 360 12.92 10.16 -6.28
CA ASN A 360 12.13 10.99 -5.36
C ASN A 360 10.91 11.59 -6.08
N ARG A 361 9.71 11.26 -5.59
CA ARG A 361 8.43 11.69 -6.17
C ARG A 361 8.22 13.20 -6.03
N VAL A 362 8.58 13.80 -4.90
CA VAL A 362 8.46 15.23 -4.66
C VAL A 362 9.39 16.00 -5.61
N SER A 363 10.61 15.52 -5.82
CA SER A 363 11.55 16.12 -6.76
C SER A 363 11.05 16.01 -8.21
N PHE A 364 10.43 14.89 -8.59
CA PHE A 364 9.83 14.73 -9.91
C PHE A 364 8.65 15.67 -10.15
N GLU A 365 7.76 15.83 -9.17
CA GLU A 365 6.67 16.82 -9.25
C GLU A 365 7.21 18.25 -9.39
N ARG A 366 8.34 18.57 -8.75
CA ARG A 366 8.99 19.89 -8.87
C ARG A 366 9.75 20.06 -10.18
N ALA A 367 10.11 18.99 -10.86
CA ALA A 367 10.89 19.05 -12.10
C ALA A 367 10.20 19.90 -13.18
N ARG A 368 8.85 19.93 -13.20
CA ARG A 368 8.07 20.78 -14.10
C ARG A 368 8.29 22.29 -13.91
N ASN A 369 8.81 22.70 -12.75
CA ASN A 369 9.06 24.10 -12.41
C ASN A 369 10.54 24.48 -12.55
N ILE A 370 11.38 23.58 -13.06
CA ILE A 370 12.79 23.87 -13.32
C ILE A 370 12.87 24.86 -14.48
N GLN A 371 13.55 25.98 -14.27
CA GLN A 371 13.73 27.04 -15.27
C GLN A 371 15.14 27.07 -15.86
N ALA A 372 16.11 26.47 -15.17
CA ALA A 372 17.50 26.41 -15.60
C ALA A 372 18.06 25.02 -15.29
N ILE A 373 18.85 24.48 -16.22
CA ILE A 373 19.59 23.23 -16.03
C ILE A 373 21.07 23.58 -16.12
N ILE A 374 21.81 23.32 -15.05
CA ILE A 374 23.26 23.50 -15.00
C ILE A 374 23.86 22.10 -15.13
N PHE A 375 24.65 21.88 -16.16
CA PHE A 375 25.32 20.62 -16.40
C PHE A 375 26.74 20.66 -15.85
N ASP A 376 27.15 19.60 -15.17
CA ASP A 376 28.57 19.34 -14.97
C ASP A 376 29.20 18.90 -16.28
N LYS A 377 30.47 19.22 -16.51
CA LYS A 377 31.15 18.82 -17.76
C LYS A 377 31.46 17.33 -17.72
N THR A 378 32.23 16.91 -16.73
CA THR A 378 32.81 15.57 -16.63
C THR A 378 31.77 14.61 -16.05
N GLY A 379 31.49 13.49 -16.73
CA GLY A 379 30.53 12.48 -16.28
C GLY A 379 29.07 12.83 -16.56
N THR A 380 28.76 14.01 -17.12
CA THR A 380 27.40 14.37 -17.58
C THR A 380 27.36 14.74 -19.06
N LEU A 381 28.19 15.71 -19.52
CA LEU A 381 28.25 16.09 -20.94
C LEU A 381 29.32 15.29 -21.71
N THR A 382 30.45 15.02 -21.05
CA THR A 382 31.62 14.30 -21.57
C THR A 382 32.04 13.24 -20.57
#